data_AF-A0A067DNS3-F1
#
_entry.id   AF-A0A067DNS3-F1
#
_cell.length_a   1.000
_cell.length_b   1.000
_cell.length_c   1.000
_cell.angle_alpha   90.00
_cell.angle_beta   90.00
_cell.angle_gamma   90.00
#
_symmetry.space_group_name_H-M   'P 1'
#
loop_
_entity.id
_entity.type
_entity.pdbx_description
1 polymer ?
#
loop_
_entity_poly.entity_id
_entity_poly.type
_entity_poly.pdbx_seq_one_letter_code
_entity_poly.pdbx_strand_id
1 'polypeptide(L)'
;TILNTISNGLYDVYSQHKFAYEIWAQLKKKYIIEDAGAQKYVTANFLGFKMTEDKEVTSQIHGFHMLINDLKNENINLPESFVVGCLIEKLPNSWKYYKKA
;
A
#
# COMPACT_ATOMS: atom_id res chain seq x y z
N THR A 1 -20.37 22.40 13.24
CA THR A 1 -18.92 22.28 13.51
C THR A 1 -18.62 20.84 13.87
N ILE A 2 -17.51 20.25 13.39
CA ILE A 2 -17.12 18.84 13.66
C ILE A 2 -17.08 18.53 15.16
N LEU A 3 -16.79 19.54 16.01
CA LEU A 3 -16.86 19.44 17.47
C LEU A 3 -18.25 19.05 18.00
N ASN A 4 -19.34 19.49 17.38
CA ASN A 4 -20.72 19.17 17.83
C ASN A 4 -21.12 17.72 17.51
N THR A 5 -20.36 17.02 16.66
CA THR A 5 -20.60 15.62 16.30
C THR A 5 -19.75 14.64 17.11
N ILE A 6 -18.88 15.13 17.99
CA ILE A 6 -17.95 14.33 18.81
C ILE A 6 -18.54 14.16 20.22
N SER A 7 -18.44 12.96 20.80
CA SER A 7 -18.91 12.66 22.16
C SER A 7 -18.28 13.59 23.21
N ASN A 8 -19.05 13.95 24.25
CA ASN A 8 -18.66 14.90 25.31
C ASN A 8 -17.29 14.60 25.94
N GLY A 9 -16.90 13.32 26.06
CA GLY A 9 -15.59 12.94 26.62
C GLY A 9 -14.38 13.25 25.72
N LEU A 10 -14.59 13.41 24.41
CA LEU A 10 -13.56 13.83 23.45
C LEU A 10 -13.65 15.33 23.15
N TYR A 11 -14.79 15.96 23.45
CA TYR A 11 -15.00 17.40 23.27
C TYR A 11 -13.99 18.21 24.09
N ASP A 12 -13.79 17.90 25.38
CA ASP A 12 -12.83 18.62 26.24
C ASP A 12 -11.37 18.49 25.78
N VAL A 13 -11.03 17.40 25.10
CA VAL A 13 -9.68 17.15 24.58
C VAL A 13 -9.43 17.90 23.27
N TYR A 14 -10.45 17.99 22.41
CA TYR A 14 -10.33 18.60 21.08
C TYR A 14 -10.84 20.03 20.98
N SER A 15 -11.55 20.55 22.00
CA SER A 15 -11.98 21.95 22.08
C SER A 15 -10.81 22.92 22.28
N GLN A 16 -9.65 22.41 22.69
CA GLN A 16 -8.39 23.15 22.79
C GLN A 16 -7.78 23.44 21.41
N HIS A 17 -8.24 22.77 20.35
CA HIS A 17 -7.73 22.94 18.99
C HIS A 17 -8.53 24.01 18.26
N LYS A 18 -7.80 24.99 17.72
CA LYS A 18 -8.38 26.21 17.16
C LYS A 18 -9.01 25.98 15.79
N PHE A 19 -8.59 24.93 15.08
CA PHE A 19 -9.06 24.65 13.72
C PHE A 19 -9.57 23.23 13.51
N ALA A 20 -10.63 23.12 12.71
CA ALA A 20 -11.28 21.84 12.39
C ALA A 20 -10.35 20.83 11.68
N TYR A 21 -9.34 21.30 10.92
CA TYR A 21 -8.38 20.43 10.24
C TYR A 21 -7.41 19.74 11.21
N GLU A 22 -7.09 20.38 12.35
CA GLU A 22 -6.20 19.80 13.37
C GLU A 22 -6.90 18.68 14.13
N ILE A 23 -8.16 18.90 14.50
CA ILE A 23 -9.03 17.88 15.11
C ILE A 23 -9.19 16.70 14.15
N TRP A 24 -9.46 16.98 12.88
CA TRP A 24 -9.55 15.95 11.84
C TRP A 24 -8.25 15.15 11.67
N ALA A 25 -7.08 15.82 11.65
CA ALA A 25 -5.78 15.17 11.54
C ALA A 25 -5.45 14.29 12.75
N GLN A 26 -5.84 14.69 13.97
CA GLN A 26 -5.64 13.88 15.17
C GLN A 26 -6.59 12.69 15.26
N LEU A 27 -7.85 12.88 14.88
CA LEU A 27 -8.81 11.77 14.77
C LEU A 27 -8.32 10.75 13.75
N LYS A 28 -7.83 11.21 12.60
CA LYS A 28 -7.13 10.39 11.63
C LYS A 28 -5.96 9.65 12.27
N LYS A 29 -5.03 10.33 12.93
CA LYS A 29 -3.87 9.68 13.56
C LYS A 29 -4.23 8.64 14.65
N LYS A 30 -5.33 8.87 15.40
CA LYS A 30 -5.73 8.02 16.53
C LYS A 30 -6.58 6.82 16.10
N TYR A 31 -7.34 6.94 15.02
CA TYR A 31 -8.30 5.92 14.58
C TYR A 31 -7.96 5.28 13.24
N ILE A 32 -7.03 5.85 12.45
CA ILE A 32 -6.47 5.19 11.27
C ILE A 32 -5.47 4.13 11.75
N ILE A 33 -5.99 3.02 12.23
CA ILE A 33 -5.30 1.73 12.31
C ILE A 33 -5.49 0.98 10.99
N GLU A 34 -6.50 1.36 10.20
CA GLU A 34 -6.82 0.79 8.88
C GLU A 34 -5.68 0.96 7.86
N ASP A 35 -5.00 2.11 7.83
CA ASP A 35 -3.90 2.38 6.88
C ASP A 35 -2.70 1.46 7.13
N ALA A 36 -2.36 1.20 8.40
CA ALA A 36 -1.28 0.25 8.73
C ALA A 36 -1.66 -1.20 8.37
N GLY A 37 -2.94 -1.56 8.47
CA GLY A 37 -3.44 -2.88 8.07
C GLY A 37 -3.48 -3.06 6.54
N ALA A 38 -3.95 -2.03 5.83
CA ALA A 38 -4.02 -1.98 4.37
C ALA A 38 -2.61 -2.01 3.75
N GLN A 39 -1.69 -1.16 4.23
CA GLN A 39 -0.28 -1.16 3.84
C GLN A 39 0.37 -2.52 4.05
N LYS A 40 0.14 -3.16 5.22
CA LYS A 40 0.67 -4.49 5.51
C LYS A 40 0.12 -5.54 4.54
N TYR A 41 -1.17 -5.47 4.21
CA TYR A 41 -1.81 -6.40 3.29
C TYR A 41 -1.27 -6.26 1.87
N VAL A 42 -1.23 -5.05 1.30
CA VAL A 42 -0.71 -4.83 -0.06
C VAL A 42 0.77 -5.19 -0.17
N THR A 43 1.55 -4.92 0.88
CA THR A 43 2.98 -5.30 0.96
C THR A 43 3.13 -6.81 0.98
N ALA A 44 2.34 -7.53 1.79
CA ALA A 44 2.37 -8.99 1.81
C ALA A 44 1.97 -9.61 0.46
N ASN A 45 0.96 -9.04 -0.20
CA ASN A 45 0.51 -9.51 -1.51
C ASN A 45 1.59 -9.33 -2.59
N PHE A 46 2.23 -8.16 -2.63
CA PHE A 46 3.36 -7.89 -3.53
C PHE A 46 4.55 -8.83 -3.29
N LEU A 47 4.92 -9.05 -2.02
CA LEU A 47 6.02 -9.95 -1.66
C LEU A 47 5.69 -11.41 -2.00
N GLY A 48 4.46 -11.85 -1.75
CA GLY A 48 3.98 -13.20 -2.01
C GLY A 48 3.79 -13.55 -3.48
N PHE A 49 3.63 -12.55 -4.36
CA PHE A 49 3.46 -12.77 -5.79
C PHE A 49 4.65 -13.51 -6.40
N LYS A 50 4.37 -14.56 -7.18
CA LYS A 50 5.37 -15.32 -7.95
C LYS A 50 4.75 -15.69 -9.28
N MET A 51 5.54 -15.63 -10.35
CA MET A 51 5.07 -16.12 -11.64
C MET A 51 5.18 -17.64 -11.69
N THR A 52 4.24 -18.24 -12.39
CA THR A 52 4.14 -19.68 -12.56
C THR A 52 4.10 -20.03 -14.06
N GLU A 53 4.52 -21.25 -14.39
CA GLU A 53 4.63 -21.73 -15.78
C GLU A 53 3.25 -22.01 -16.42
N ASP A 54 2.20 -22.18 -15.61
CA ASP A 54 0.84 -22.51 -16.04
C ASP A 54 0.05 -21.31 -16.60
N LYS A 55 0.59 -20.09 -16.47
CA LYS A 55 -0.08 -18.85 -16.88
C LYS A 55 0.74 -18.08 -17.89
N GLU A 56 0.06 -17.34 -18.75
CA GLU A 56 0.71 -16.45 -19.71
C GLU A 56 1.50 -15.35 -18.98
N VAL A 57 2.76 -15.17 -19.38
CA VAL A 57 3.70 -14.22 -18.76
C VAL A 57 3.18 -12.79 -18.86
N THR A 58 2.54 -12.41 -19.96
CA THR A 58 1.96 -11.08 -20.19
C THR A 58 0.85 -10.76 -19.18
N SER A 59 -0.05 -11.70 -18.93
CA SER A 59 -1.11 -11.59 -17.92
C SER A 59 -0.53 -11.47 -16.52
N GLN A 60 0.51 -12.24 -16.22
CA GLN A 60 1.20 -12.18 -14.93
C GLN A 60 1.95 -10.86 -14.73
N ILE A 61 2.58 -10.30 -15.77
CA ILE A 61 3.20 -8.97 -15.73
C ILE A 61 2.15 -7.88 -15.49
N HIS A 62 0.98 -7.99 -16.12
CA HIS A 62 -0.13 -7.07 -15.84
C HIS A 62 -0.56 -7.15 -14.38
N GLY A 63 -0.73 -8.36 -13.84
CA GLY A 63 -1.03 -8.57 -12.41
C GLY A 63 0.03 -7.97 -11.49
N PHE A 64 1.32 -8.10 -11.84
CA PHE A 64 2.41 -7.48 -11.09
C PHE A 64 2.33 -5.94 -11.12
N HIS A 65 2.00 -5.33 -12.25
CA HIS A 65 1.77 -3.89 -12.35
C HIS A 65 0.60 -3.42 -11.49
N MET A 66 -0.48 -4.19 -11.39
CA MET A 66 -1.59 -3.86 -10.49
C MET A 66 -1.12 -3.83 -9.03
N LEU A 67 -0.31 -4.81 -8.60
CA LEU A 67 0.23 -4.83 -7.23
C LEU A 67 1.13 -3.62 -6.93
N ILE A 68 1.91 -3.17 -7.91
CA ILE A 68 2.69 -1.92 -7.78
C ILE A 68 1.77 -0.71 -7.63
N ASN A 69 0.65 -0.70 -8.37
CA ASN A 69 -0.33 0.38 -8.26
C ASN A 69 -1.02 0.40 -6.90
N ASP A 70 -1.36 -0.78 -6.35
CA ASP A 70 -1.92 -0.91 -5.01
C ASP A 70 -0.96 -0.38 -3.94
N LEU A 71 0.36 -0.67 -4.07
CA LEU A 71 1.37 -0.08 -3.20
C LEU A 71 1.40 1.45 -3.29
N LYS A 72 1.33 2.01 -4.51
CA LYS A 72 1.29 3.46 -4.71
C LYS A 72 0.05 4.12 -4.10
N ASN A 73 -1.11 3.46 -4.18
CA ASN A 73 -2.35 3.93 -3.57
C ASN A 73 -2.24 4.01 -2.05
N GLU A 74 -1.49 3.10 -1.45
CA GLU A 74 -1.16 3.08 -0.01
C GLU A 74 0.06 3.97 0.33
N ASN A 75 0.46 4.88 -0.57
CA ASN A 75 1.62 5.78 -0.45
C ASN A 75 2.99 5.07 -0.33
N ILE A 76 3.08 3.79 -0.68
CA ILE A 76 4.32 3.02 -0.72
C ILE A 76 4.94 3.14 -2.11
N ASN A 77 5.85 4.11 -2.26
CA ASN A 77 6.59 4.32 -3.51
C ASN A 77 7.92 3.56 -3.48
N LEU A 78 8.06 2.60 -4.41
CA LEU A 78 9.30 1.85 -4.59
C LEU A 78 10.12 2.42 -5.74
N PRO A 79 11.47 2.47 -5.63
CA PRO A 79 12.33 2.84 -6.74
C PRO A 79 12.14 1.90 -7.94
N GLU A 80 12.19 2.45 -9.16
CA GLU A 80 12.00 1.66 -10.38
C GLU A 80 13.03 0.52 -10.50
N SER A 81 14.28 0.77 -10.15
CA SER A 81 15.34 -0.25 -10.13
C SER A 81 15.03 -1.42 -9.19
N PHE A 82 14.40 -1.16 -8.04
CA PHE A 82 13.98 -2.18 -7.09
C PHE A 82 12.83 -3.01 -7.66
N VAL A 83 11.87 -2.36 -8.30
CA VAL A 83 10.71 -3.01 -8.93
C VAL A 83 11.14 -3.91 -10.08
N VAL A 84 12.05 -3.45 -10.94
CA VAL A 84 12.64 -4.24 -12.03
C VAL A 84 13.41 -5.44 -11.47
N GLY A 85 14.20 -5.25 -10.41
CA GLY A 85 14.88 -6.34 -9.72
C GLY A 85 13.91 -7.40 -9.19
N CYS A 86 12.81 -6.97 -8.55
CA CYS A 86 11.77 -7.87 -8.07
C CYS A 86 11.06 -8.63 -9.20
N LEU A 87 10.79 -7.97 -10.32
CA LEU A 87 10.18 -8.61 -11.49
C LEU A 87 11.08 -9.74 -12.01
N ILE A 88 12.37 -9.45 -12.18
CA ILE A 88 13.38 -10.42 -12.66
C ILE A 88 13.51 -11.62 -11.70
N GLU A 89 13.45 -11.38 -10.39
CA GLU A 89 13.46 -12.43 -9.35
C GLU A 89 12.21 -13.33 -9.43
N LYS A 90 11.06 -12.76 -9.79
CA LYS A 90 9.76 -13.44 -9.83
C LYS A 90 9.44 -14.13 -11.15
N LEU A 91 10.30 -13.98 -12.17
CA LEU A 91 10.15 -14.63 -13.46
C LEU A 91 10.10 -16.18 -13.33
N PRO A 92 9.35 -16.87 -14.20
CA PRO A 92 9.33 -18.32 -14.26
C PRO A 92 10.73 -18.90 -14.56
N ASN A 93 10.95 -20.17 -14.22
CA ASN A 93 12.23 -20.82 -14.45
C ASN A 93 12.59 -20.89 -15.94
N SER A 94 11.58 -21.03 -16.80
CA SER A 94 11.73 -21.01 -18.26
C SER A 94 12.32 -19.70 -18.80
N TRP A 95 12.20 -18.58 -18.06
CA TRP A 95 12.71 -17.27 -18.44
C TRP A 95 14.07 -16.91 -17.82
N LYS A 96 14.61 -17.77 -16.94
CA LYS A 96 15.89 -17.49 -16.26
C LYS A 96 17.09 -17.41 -17.20
N TYR A 97 17.02 -18.00 -18.39
CA TYR A 97 18.08 -17.88 -19.39
C TYR A 97 18.23 -16.46 -19.92
N TYR A 98 17.14 -15.68 -19.96
CA TYR A 98 17.15 -14.26 -20.35
C TYR A 98 17.66 -13.33 -19.25
N LYS A 99 17.76 -13.80 -17.99
CA LYS A 99 18.36 -13.04 -16.87
C LYS A 99 19.89 -12.89 -17.02
N LYS A 100 20.53 -13.69 -17.88
CA LYS A 100 21.99 -13.76 -18.06
C LYS A 100 22.49 -13.21 -19.41
N ALA A 101 21.59 -12.74 -20.27
CA ALA A 101 21.92 -12.10 -21.54
C ALA A 101 22.01 -10.59 -21.35
#